data_AF-A0A318TYE3-F1
#
_entry.id   AF-A0A318TYE3-F1
#
_cell.length_a   1.000
_cell.length_b   1.000
_cell.length_c   1.000
_cell.angle_alpha   90.00
_cell.angle_beta   90.00
_cell.angle_gamma   90.00
#
_symmetry.space_group_name_H-M   'P 1'
#
loop_
_entity.id
_entity.type
_entity.pdbx_description
1 polymer ?
#
loop_
_entity_poly.entity_id
_entity_poly.type
_entity_poly.pdbx_seq_one_letter_code
_entity_poly.pdbx_strand_id
1 'polypeptide(L)'
;FLTASDSTALQADQITDFTSGSDHIDLAAIDADTTLAGDQGFVFIDAAAFTGQAGELRLELAADGSAVLSGDVDGDGVADLVLHFATGSGAPVLADLML
;
A
#
# COMPACT_ATOMS: atom_id res chain seq x y z
N PHE A 1 4.44 -8.47 5.04
CA PHE A 1 5.31 -8.34 3.85
C PHE A 1 6.74 -8.11 4.33
N LEU A 2 7.75 -8.50 3.56
CA LEU A 2 9.16 -8.29 3.93
C LEU A 2 9.84 -7.26 3.02
N THR A 3 9.35 -7.08 1.80
CA THR A 3 9.81 -6.01 0.87
C THR A 3 8.69 -5.58 -0.08
N ALA A 4 8.83 -4.42 -0.73
CA ALA A 4 7.92 -3.99 -1.80
C ALA A 4 7.86 -4.99 -2.97
N SER A 5 8.96 -5.71 -3.23
CA SER A 5 9.04 -6.71 -4.29
C SER A 5 8.17 -7.95 -4.06
N ASP A 6 7.65 -8.15 -2.85
CA ASP A 6 6.75 -9.27 -2.55
C ASP A 6 5.39 -9.09 -3.24
N SER A 7 5.00 -7.86 -3.59
CA SER A 7 3.70 -7.55 -4.19
C SER A 7 3.81 -6.40 -5.19
N THR A 8 4.49 -6.64 -6.31
CA THR A 8 4.69 -5.63 -7.38
C THR A 8 3.43 -5.38 -8.19
N ALA A 9 3.37 -4.29 -8.96
CA ALA A 9 2.27 -4.03 -9.90
C ALA A 9 1.99 -5.18 -10.90
N LEU A 10 3.00 -5.99 -11.25
CA LEU A 10 2.83 -7.13 -12.18
C LEU A 10 2.47 -8.45 -11.49
N GLN A 11 2.67 -8.54 -10.17
CA GLN A 11 2.41 -9.72 -9.34
C GLN A 11 1.78 -9.27 -8.02
N ALA A 12 0.74 -8.44 -8.12
CA ALA A 12 0.07 -7.89 -6.96
C ALA A 12 -0.66 -8.99 -6.18
N ASP A 13 -0.47 -9.01 -4.87
CA ASP A 13 -1.21 -9.88 -3.97
C ASP A 13 -2.68 -9.45 -3.90
N GLN A 14 -3.55 -10.44 -3.79
CA GLN A 14 -4.99 -10.23 -3.65
C GLN A 14 -5.48 -10.76 -2.30
N ILE A 15 -6.03 -9.86 -1.49
CA ILE A 15 -6.63 -10.13 -0.19
C ILE A 15 -8.14 -10.28 -0.40
N THR A 16 -8.71 -11.43 -0.03
CA THR A 16 -10.08 -11.79 -0.40
C THR A 16 -11.13 -11.60 0.69
N ASP A 17 -10.72 -11.46 1.94
CA ASP A 17 -11.59 -11.53 3.12
C ASP A 17 -11.16 -10.57 4.25
N PHE A 18 -10.51 -9.47 3.88
CA PHE A 18 -10.10 -8.44 4.82
C PHE A 18 -11.29 -7.91 5.64
N THR A 19 -11.03 -7.60 6.91
CA THR A 19 -12.03 -7.09 7.84
C THR A 19 -11.44 -5.90 8.60
N SER A 20 -11.80 -4.69 8.19
CA SER A 20 -11.37 -3.45 8.85
C SER A 20 -11.71 -3.46 10.35
N GLY A 21 -10.76 -3.00 11.18
CA GLY A 21 -10.84 -3.01 12.64
C GLY A 21 -10.54 -4.36 13.30
N SER A 22 -10.27 -5.42 12.52
CA SER A 22 -9.83 -6.73 13.01
C SER A 22 -8.51 -7.14 12.36
N ASP A 23 -8.42 -6.97 11.04
CA ASP A 23 -7.24 -7.30 10.25
C ASP A 23 -6.36 -6.07 10.07
N HIS A 24 -5.06 -6.31 10.02
CA HIS A 24 -4.05 -5.26 9.86
C HIS A 24 -3.17 -5.54 8.64
N ILE A 25 -2.79 -4.47 7.95
CA ILE A 25 -1.77 -4.50 6.90
C ILE A 25 -0.48 -3.96 7.49
N ASP A 26 0.49 -4.84 7.67
CA ASP A 26 1.79 -4.50 8.22
C ASP A 26 2.82 -4.26 7.10
N LEU A 27 3.16 -2.99 6.91
CA LEU A 27 4.16 -2.49 5.98
C LEU A 27 5.37 -1.88 6.70
N ALA A 28 5.39 -1.86 8.03
CA ALA A 28 6.45 -1.21 8.81
C ALA A 28 7.82 -1.90 8.69
N ALA A 29 7.86 -3.09 8.10
CA ALA A 29 9.10 -3.81 7.78
C ALA A 29 9.59 -3.57 6.34
N ILE A 30 8.83 -2.83 5.53
CA ILE A 30 9.22 -2.45 4.18
C ILE A 30 9.85 -1.06 4.24
N ASP A 31 11.08 -0.97 3.74
CA ASP A 31 11.71 0.33 3.51
C ASP A 31 10.96 1.10 2.42
N ALA A 32 10.28 2.16 2.84
CA ALA A 32 9.47 3.01 1.98
C ALA A 32 10.31 3.98 1.14
N ASP A 33 11.59 4.21 1.43
CA ASP A 33 12.45 5.10 0.64
C ASP A 33 13.82 4.47 0.40
N THR A 34 13.92 3.80 -0.74
CA THR A 34 15.14 3.11 -1.18
C THR A 34 16.27 4.07 -1.61
N THR A 35 15.98 5.37 -1.70
CA THR A 35 16.97 6.40 -2.06
C THR A 35 17.79 6.85 -0.85
N LEU A 36 17.32 6.52 0.36
CA LEU A 36 17.97 6.80 1.62
C LEU A 36 18.49 5.51 2.29
N ALA A 37 19.45 5.66 3.18
CA ALA A 37 19.94 4.54 3.96
C ALA A 37 19.14 4.42 5.26
N GLY A 38 18.54 3.27 5.50
CA GLY A 38 17.77 3.02 6.71
C GLY A 38 16.57 2.14 6.45
N ASP A 39 15.58 2.28 7.31
CA ASP A 39 14.24 1.73 7.13
C ASP A 39 13.28 2.91 7.33
N GLN A 40 12.61 3.31 6.25
CA GLN A 40 11.75 4.48 6.21
C GLN A 40 10.30 4.03 6.21
N GLY A 41 9.45 4.69 7.01
CA GLY A 41 8.02 4.41 7.02
C GLY A 41 7.28 5.11 5.89
N PHE A 42 6.20 4.51 5.43
CA PHE A 42 5.34 5.10 4.40
C PHE A 42 4.57 6.32 4.92
N VAL A 43 4.35 7.29 4.03
CA VAL A 43 3.46 8.43 4.24
C VAL A 43 2.16 8.20 3.49
N PHE A 44 1.07 8.02 4.24
CA PHE A 44 -0.25 7.84 3.65
C PHE A 44 -0.82 9.16 3.10
N ILE A 45 -1.14 9.19 1.81
CA ILE A 45 -1.64 10.36 1.07
C ILE A 45 -3.10 10.21 0.60
N ASP A 46 -3.88 9.35 1.29
CA ASP A 46 -5.26 9.00 0.91
C ASP A 46 -5.35 8.53 -0.55
N ALA A 47 -6.27 9.10 -1.34
CA ALA A 47 -6.45 8.80 -2.76
C ALA A 47 -5.71 9.78 -3.68
N ALA A 48 -4.88 10.70 -3.14
CA ALA A 48 -4.12 11.64 -3.95
C ALA A 48 -3.16 10.90 -4.89
N ALA A 49 -2.88 11.50 -6.06
CA ALA A 49 -1.87 10.96 -6.96
C ALA A 49 -0.47 11.11 -6.36
N PHE A 50 0.43 10.19 -6.72
CA PHE A 50 1.84 10.29 -6.36
C PHE A 50 2.43 11.61 -6.85
N THR A 51 3.26 12.22 -6.02
CA THR A 51 3.97 13.47 -6.31
C THR A 51 5.38 13.22 -6.83
N GLY A 52 5.84 11.96 -6.84
CA GLY A 52 7.22 11.58 -7.14
C GLY A 52 8.14 11.72 -5.93
N GLN A 53 7.58 11.55 -4.73
CA GLN A 53 8.36 11.42 -3.50
C GLN A 53 8.33 9.95 -3.08
N ALA A 54 9.52 9.38 -2.87
CA ALA A 54 9.63 8.04 -2.34
C ALA A 54 8.94 7.97 -0.96
N GLY A 55 8.30 6.83 -0.71
CA GLY A 55 7.58 6.52 0.52
C GLY A 55 6.13 6.95 0.52
N GLU A 56 5.58 7.42 -0.59
CA GLU A 56 4.16 7.74 -0.69
C GLU A 56 3.31 6.46 -0.77
N LEU A 57 2.24 6.40 0.03
CA LEU A 57 1.27 5.30 0.06
C LEU A 57 -0.14 5.84 -0.17
N ARG A 58 -0.88 5.23 -1.10
CA ARG A 58 -2.23 5.67 -1.47
C ARG A 58 -3.22 4.52 -1.52
N LEU A 59 -4.49 4.80 -1.21
CA LEU A 59 -5.58 3.85 -1.27
C LEU A 59 -6.69 4.37 -2.20
N GLU A 60 -7.06 3.55 -3.18
CA GLU A 60 -8.17 3.80 -4.08
C GLU A 60 -9.32 2.84 -3.78
N LEU A 61 -10.53 3.38 -3.57
CA LEU A 61 -11.76 2.58 -3.48
C LEU A 61 -12.51 2.64 -4.80
N ALA A 62 -12.88 1.46 -5.30
CA ALA A 62 -13.74 1.34 -6.46
C ALA A 62 -15.22 1.34 -6.04
N ALA A 63 -16.09 1.74 -6.96
CA ALA A 63 -17.54 1.78 -6.74
C ALA A 63 -18.17 0.39 -6.54
N ASP A 64 -17.50 -0.66 -7.00
CA ASP A 64 -17.92 -2.04 -6.78
C ASP A 64 -17.56 -2.57 -5.39
N GLY A 65 -16.83 -1.79 -4.57
CA GLY A 65 -16.41 -2.17 -3.23
C GLY A 65 -15.10 -2.96 -3.18
N SER A 66 -14.34 -3.04 -4.28
CA SER A 66 -12.93 -3.40 -4.26
C SER A 66 -12.06 -2.19 -3.88
N ALA A 67 -10.83 -2.45 -3.44
CA ALA A 67 -9.86 -1.40 -3.14
C ALA A 67 -8.45 -1.79 -3.61
N VAL A 68 -7.60 -0.79 -3.85
CA VAL A 68 -6.20 -0.97 -4.24
C VAL A 68 -5.34 -0.08 -3.35
N LEU A 69 -4.40 -0.69 -2.61
CA LEU A 69 -3.38 0.02 -1.85
C LEU A 69 -2.08 -0.02 -2.64
N SER A 70 -1.49 1.14 -2.89
CA SER A 70 -0.28 1.28 -3.73
C SER A 70 0.77 2.12 -3.03
N GLY A 71 2.04 1.72 -3.11
CA GLY A 71 3.19 2.47 -2.59
C GLY A 71 4.27 2.70 -3.64
N ASP A 72 4.86 3.90 -3.64
CA ASP A 72 6.03 4.30 -4.43
C ASP A 72 7.24 4.32 -3.48
N VAL A 73 8.28 3.52 -3.75
CA VAL A 73 9.46 3.41 -2.85
C VAL A 73 10.76 3.93 -3.46
N ASP A 74 10.76 4.27 -4.75
CA ASP A 74 11.94 4.82 -5.44
C ASP A 74 11.76 6.28 -5.89
N GLY A 75 10.55 6.82 -5.75
CA GLY A 75 10.20 8.21 -6.02
C GLY A 75 9.97 8.51 -7.50
N ASP A 76 9.74 7.51 -8.35
CA ASP A 76 9.47 7.73 -9.77
C ASP A 76 8.00 8.11 -10.07
N GLY A 77 7.12 8.11 -9.06
CA GLY A 77 5.70 8.40 -9.17
C GLY A 77 4.88 7.22 -9.72
N VAL A 78 5.44 6.03 -9.74
CA VAL A 78 4.82 4.76 -10.14
C VAL A 78 4.73 3.85 -8.91
N ALA A 79 3.70 3.00 -8.88
CA ALA A 79 3.53 2.06 -7.79
C ALA A 79 4.53 0.90 -7.89
N ASP A 80 5.37 0.75 -6.88
CA ASP A 80 6.30 -0.37 -6.68
C ASP A 80 5.67 -1.51 -5.87
N LEU A 81 4.81 -1.15 -4.91
CA LEU A 81 4.01 -2.06 -4.10
C LEU A 81 2.53 -1.87 -4.47
N VAL A 82 1.82 -2.97 -4.72
CA VAL A 82 0.38 -2.96 -5.03
C VAL A 82 -0.31 -4.12 -4.32
N LEU A 83 -1.36 -3.84 -3.56
CA LEU A 83 -2.25 -4.84 -2.95
C LEU A 83 -3.69 -4.63 -3.42
N HIS A 84 -4.33 -5.71 -3.84
CA HIS A 84 -5.74 -5.70 -4.24
C HIS A 84 -6.62 -6.28 -3.14
N PHE A 85 -7.71 -5.59 -2.84
CA PHE A 85 -8.77 -6.05 -1.94
C PHE A 85 -9.98 -6.46 -2.77
N ALA A 86 -10.43 -7.69 -2.60
CA ALA A 86 -11.55 -8.23 -3.35
C ALA A 86 -12.84 -7.47 -3.04
N THR A 87 -13.76 -7.47 -4.01
CA THR A 87 -15.09 -6.90 -3.81
C THR A 87 -15.77 -7.48 -2.58
N GLY A 88 -16.14 -6.61 -1.64
CA GLY A 88 -16.82 -7.00 -0.41
C GLY A 88 -15.90 -7.43 0.74
N SER A 89 -14.57 -7.46 0.53
CA SER A 89 -13.58 -7.75 1.58
C SER A 89 -13.25 -6.54 2.45
N GLY A 90 -14.12 -5.52 2.52
CA GLY A 90 -13.78 -4.24 3.16
C GLY A 90 -12.57 -3.53 2.54
N ALA A 91 -12.36 -2.27 2.92
CA ALA A 91 -11.14 -1.55 2.59
C ALA A 91 -10.41 -1.20 3.89
N PRO A 92 -9.06 -1.23 3.91
CA PRO A 92 -8.31 -0.79 5.08
C PRO A 92 -8.56 0.70 5.29
N VAL A 93 -8.66 1.10 6.56
CA VAL A 93 -8.57 2.52 6.95
C VAL A 93 -7.19 2.80 7.55
N LEU A 94 -6.86 4.07 7.78
CA LEU A 94 -5.57 4.45 8.38
C LEU A 94 -5.28 3.70 9.70
N ALA A 95 -6.31 3.38 10.48
CA ALA A 95 -6.16 2.63 11.73
C ALA A 95 -5.79 1.14 11.54
N ASP A 96 -5.99 0.60 10.32
CA ASP A 96 -5.63 -0.78 9.97
C ASP A 96 -4.22 -0.89 9.38
N LEU A 97 -3.59 0.24 9.05
CA LEU A 97 -2.26 0.30 8.45
C LEU A 97 -1.18 0.47 9.52
N MET A 98 -0.20 -0.43 9.53
CA MET A 98 1.01 -0.30 10.35
C MET A 98 2.15 0.13 9.43
N LEU A 99 2.59 1.39 9.57
CA LEU A 99 3.57 2.07 8.71
C LEU A 99 4.82 2.47 9.49
#